data_AF-A0A6J1W4F5-F1
#
_entry.id   AF-A0A6J1W4F5-F1
#
_cell.length_a   1.000
_cell.length_b   1.000
_cell.length_c   1.000
_cell.angle_alpha   90.00
_cell.angle_beta   90.00
_cell.angle_gamma   90.00
#
_symmetry.space_group_name_H-M   'P 1'
#
loop_
_entity.id
_entity.type
_entity.pdbx_description
1 polymer ?
#
loop_
_entity_poly.entity_id
_entity_poly.type
_entity_poly.pdbx_seq_one_letter_code
_entity_poly.pdbx_strand_id
1 'polypeptide(L)'
;YSAKERDWIRPPSANILGALDLGGASTQISFIPAGLIADPSEAVQFRLYGFDYNIYSHSYLCYGQNQAFQRVIRLILSGSPSVEVAHPCYPKGYEEEVQAASLSDNPCVKPLPATTSPSNVTLVGKGNSSLCREKFKAIFNFSGCRDPSSCGFEGIYQPRVNGKFLAFSAYYYTFRFLNLTVTSPLATVERAIQVFCARTWED
;
A
#
# COMPACT_ATOMS: atom_id res chain seq x y z
N TYR A 1 0.29 27.02 23.57
CA TYR A 1 0.78 28.29 24.14
C TYR A 1 0.45 28.30 25.63
N SER A 2 1.43 28.56 26.49
CA SER A 2 1.22 28.79 27.92
C SER A 2 1.00 30.27 28.15
N ALA A 3 -0.18 30.66 28.63
CA ALA A 3 -0.41 32.05 29.04
C ALA A 3 0.50 32.45 30.22
N LYS A 4 0.86 31.47 31.07
CA LYS A 4 1.73 31.67 32.24
C LYS A 4 3.18 31.90 31.85
N GLU A 5 3.70 31.10 30.92
CA GLU A 5 5.12 31.17 30.49
C GLU A 5 5.33 32.10 29.29
N ARG A 6 4.23 32.60 28.70
CA ARG A 6 4.20 33.42 27.48
C ARG A 6 4.90 32.79 26.29
N ASP A 7 5.02 31.47 26.27
CA ASP A 7 5.71 30.71 25.23
C ASP A 7 4.92 29.47 24.78
N TRP A 8 5.30 28.91 23.63
CA TRP A 8 4.79 27.62 23.19
C TRP A 8 5.42 26.49 24.00
N ILE A 9 4.61 25.82 24.81
CA ILE A 9 5.06 24.60 25.48
C ILE A 9 5.25 23.51 24.44
N ARG A 10 6.43 22.90 24.41
CA ARG A 10 6.62 21.66 23.65
C ARG A 10 5.70 20.61 24.24
N PRO A 11 4.81 19.97 23.46
CA PRO A 11 4.04 18.84 23.96
C PRO A 11 5.04 17.85 24.62
N PRO A 12 4.92 17.57 25.93
CA PRO A 12 5.95 16.86 26.69
C PRO A 12 6.11 15.46 26.12
N SER A 13 7.14 15.22 25.31
CA SER A 13 7.31 14.02 24.48
C SER A 13 5.96 13.39 24.09
N ALA A 14 5.02 14.23 23.62
CA ALA A 14 3.71 13.73 23.24
C ALA A 14 4.00 12.81 22.08
N ASN A 15 3.78 11.50 22.25
CA ASN A 15 4.18 10.45 21.32
C ASN A 15 3.93 10.92 19.88
N ILE A 16 4.96 11.45 19.20
CA ILE A 16 4.82 11.85 17.81
C ILE A 16 4.75 10.53 17.07
N LEU A 17 3.55 10.23 16.58
CA LEU A 17 3.31 9.02 15.82
C LEU A 17 3.73 9.29 14.38
N GLY A 18 4.38 8.31 13.78
CA GLY A 18 4.41 8.25 12.32
C GLY A 18 3.00 8.07 11.76
N ALA A 19 2.79 8.51 10.53
CA ALA A 19 1.54 8.38 9.82
C ALA A 19 1.70 7.35 8.69
N LEU A 20 0.76 6.42 8.59
CA LEU A 20 0.56 5.55 7.43
C LEU A 20 -0.83 5.81 6.87
N ASP A 21 -0.88 6.31 5.62
CA ASP A 21 -2.13 6.57 4.92
C ASP A 21 -2.23 5.66 3.70
N LEU A 22 -3.38 5.01 3.53
CA LEU A 22 -3.67 4.20 2.35
C LEU A 22 -4.97 4.70 1.71
N GLY A 23 -4.81 5.35 0.56
CA GLY A 23 -5.92 5.78 -0.29
C GLY A 23 -6.17 4.80 -1.44
N GLY A 24 -7.09 5.19 -2.33
CA GLY A 24 -7.37 4.42 -3.54
C GLY A 24 -6.24 4.50 -4.57
N ALA A 25 -5.58 5.65 -4.69
CA ALA A 25 -4.58 5.92 -5.74
C ALA A 25 -3.13 5.92 -5.26
N SER A 26 -2.88 6.28 -4.01
CA SER A 26 -1.54 6.35 -3.41
C SER A 26 -1.54 5.85 -1.97
N THR A 27 -0.35 5.65 -1.43
CA THR A 27 -0.10 5.42 -0.01
C THR A 27 1.06 6.27 0.47
N GLN A 28 1.00 6.73 1.71
CA GLN A 28 1.97 7.64 2.30
C GLN A 28 2.54 7.07 3.58
N ILE A 29 3.80 7.40 3.82
CA ILE A 29 4.48 7.16 5.07
C ILE A 29 5.22 8.45 5.47
N SER A 30 4.99 8.90 6.70
CA SER A 30 5.65 10.09 7.26
C SER A 30 6.05 9.84 8.69
N PHE A 31 7.31 10.12 9.07
CA PHE A 31 7.78 9.92 10.45
C PHE A 31 9.08 10.69 10.73
N ILE A 32 9.41 10.82 12.02
CA ILE A 32 10.71 11.34 12.46
C ILE A 32 11.69 10.16 12.57
N PRO A 33 12.71 10.07 11.70
CA PRO A 33 13.72 9.02 11.80
C PRO A 33 14.60 9.21 13.03
N ALA A 34 15.24 8.13 13.48
CA ALA A 34 16.17 8.18 14.62
C ALA A 34 17.49 8.90 14.28
N GLY A 35 17.86 8.95 12.99
CA GLY A 35 19.07 9.59 12.48
C GLY A 35 18.76 10.65 11.43
N LEU A 36 19.81 11.13 10.76
CA LEU A 36 19.68 12.10 9.68
C LEU A 36 18.97 11.51 8.47
N ILE A 37 18.20 12.34 7.79
CA ILE A 37 17.61 12.03 6.48
C ILE A 37 18.72 12.25 5.44
N ALA A 38 19.18 11.16 4.82
CA ALA A 38 20.31 11.18 3.90
C ALA A 38 19.95 11.75 2.52
N ASP A 39 18.69 11.61 2.10
CA ASP A 39 18.16 12.21 0.87
C ASP A 39 17.34 13.47 1.21
N PRO A 40 17.87 14.68 0.95
CA PRO A 40 17.16 15.91 1.25
C PRO A 40 15.85 16.09 0.48
N SER A 41 15.66 15.40 -0.65
CA SER A 41 14.41 15.49 -1.43
C SER A 41 13.23 14.81 -0.75
N GLU A 42 13.51 13.88 0.16
CA GLU A 42 12.53 13.15 0.98
C GLU A 42 12.37 13.78 2.38
N ALA A 43 13.11 14.85 2.68
CA ALA A 43 13.04 15.58 3.93
C ALA A 43 12.01 16.71 3.83
N VAL A 44 11.13 16.80 4.84
CA VAL A 44 10.21 17.92 4.99
C VAL A 44 10.52 18.62 6.30
N GLN A 45 10.87 19.90 6.18
CA GLN A 45 11.18 20.77 7.31
C GLN A 45 10.11 21.83 7.50
N PHE A 46 9.60 21.96 8.71
CA PHE A 46 8.59 22.96 9.04
C PHE A 46 8.60 23.27 10.53
N ARG A 47 7.97 24.38 10.91
CA ARG A 47 7.87 24.83 12.29
C ARG A 47 6.41 24.81 12.75
N LEU A 48 6.13 24.05 13.81
CA LEU A 48 4.80 24.04 14.46
C LEU A 48 4.94 24.46 15.91
N TYR A 49 4.13 25.43 16.32
CA TYR A 49 4.09 25.92 17.70
C TYR A 49 5.48 26.30 18.24
N GLY A 50 6.29 26.99 17.45
CA GLY A 50 7.63 27.39 17.89
C GLY A 50 8.72 26.31 17.81
N PHE A 51 8.39 25.06 17.46
CA PHE A 51 9.36 23.95 17.34
C PHE A 51 9.61 23.56 15.89
N ASP A 52 10.88 23.37 15.55
CA ASP A 52 11.28 22.87 14.24
C ASP A 52 11.16 21.35 14.19
N TYR A 53 10.62 20.85 13.07
CA TYR A 53 10.46 19.45 12.76
C TYR A 53 11.19 19.16 11.45
N ASN A 54 11.89 18.04 11.43
CA ASN A 54 12.48 17.46 10.23
C ASN A 54 11.97 16.03 10.13
N ILE A 55 11.10 15.77 9.16
CA ILE A 55 10.45 14.47 8.99
C ILE A 55 10.82 13.89 7.63
N TYR A 56 10.86 12.56 7.56
CA TYR A 56 10.75 11.87 6.29
C TYR A 56 9.29 11.82 5.89
N SER A 57 8.99 12.06 4.62
CA SER A 57 7.63 11.90 4.09
C SER A 57 7.65 11.56 2.61
N HIS A 58 7.06 10.42 2.26
CA HIS A 58 6.96 10.00 0.86
C HIS A 58 5.53 9.56 0.50
N SER A 59 5.14 9.79 -0.75
CA SER A 59 3.86 9.37 -1.33
C SER A 59 4.07 8.47 -2.54
N TYR A 60 3.78 7.19 -2.39
CA TYR A 60 3.85 6.21 -3.47
C TYR A 60 2.58 6.28 -4.34
N LEU A 61 2.64 7.08 -5.40
CA LEU A 61 1.58 7.11 -6.42
C LEU A 61 1.45 5.75 -7.10
N CYS A 62 0.22 5.35 -7.46
CA CYS A 62 -0.10 4.04 -8.05
C CYS A 62 0.09 2.82 -7.12
N TYR A 63 0.29 3.07 -5.83
CA TYR A 63 0.35 2.07 -4.76
C TYR A 63 -0.80 2.17 -3.76
N GLY A 64 -1.78 3.05 -4.01
CA GLY A 64 -3.07 2.97 -3.32
C GLY A 64 -3.81 1.69 -3.69
N GLN A 65 -4.72 1.25 -2.83
CA GLN A 65 -5.31 -0.09 -2.92
C GLN A 65 -6.01 -0.37 -4.27
N ASN A 66 -6.70 0.61 -4.86
CA ASN A 66 -7.45 0.42 -6.11
C ASN A 66 -6.47 0.33 -7.28
N GLN A 67 -5.47 1.22 -7.32
CA GLN A 67 -4.49 1.25 -8.40
C GLN A 67 -3.54 0.04 -8.36
N ALA A 68 -3.09 -0.34 -7.16
CA ALA A 68 -2.33 -1.57 -6.97
C ALA A 68 -3.11 -2.81 -7.43
N PHE A 69 -4.41 -2.86 -7.12
CA PHE A 69 -5.28 -3.94 -7.55
C PHE A 69 -5.45 -4.00 -9.09
N GLN A 70 -5.66 -2.86 -9.75
CA GLN A 70 -5.70 -2.78 -11.22
C GLN A 70 -4.39 -3.23 -11.88
N ARG A 71 -3.24 -2.90 -11.27
CA ARG A 71 -1.92 -3.38 -11.72
C ARG A 71 -1.78 -4.90 -11.60
N VAL A 72 -2.34 -5.50 -10.55
CA VAL A 72 -2.38 -6.96 -10.37
C VAL A 72 -3.28 -7.62 -11.43
N ILE A 73 -4.47 -7.08 -11.70
CA ILE A 73 -5.34 -7.56 -12.79
C ILE A 73 -4.56 -7.55 -14.12
N ARG A 74 -3.90 -6.43 -14.44
CA ARG A 74 -3.09 -6.33 -15.66
C ARG A 74 -2.00 -7.41 -15.75
N LEU A 75 -1.33 -7.69 -14.63
CA LEU A 75 -0.29 -8.72 -14.56
C LEU A 75 -0.86 -10.13 -14.76
N ILE A 76 -2.06 -10.39 -14.25
CA ILE A 76 -2.78 -11.66 -14.44
C ILE A 76 -3.19 -11.83 -15.91
N LEU A 77 -3.75 -10.78 -16.53
CA LEU A 77 -4.18 -10.81 -17.94
C LEU A 77 -3.00 -10.97 -18.92
N SER A 78 -1.81 -10.42 -18.63
CA SER A 78 -0.60 -10.68 -19.44
C SER A 78 -0.21 -12.15 -19.54
N GLY A 79 -0.59 -12.96 -18.54
CA GLY A 79 -0.17 -14.35 -18.42
C GLY A 79 -1.10 -15.36 -19.09
N SER A 80 -2.27 -14.94 -19.57
CA SER A 80 -3.26 -15.86 -20.15
C SER A 80 -4.07 -15.19 -21.27
N PRO A 81 -4.00 -15.67 -22.52
CA PRO A 81 -4.83 -15.19 -23.62
C PRO A 81 -6.25 -15.81 -23.60
N SER A 82 -6.71 -16.28 -22.44
CA SER A 82 -8.00 -16.98 -22.28
C SER A 82 -9.16 -16.00 -22.08
N VAL A 83 -10.36 -16.42 -22.47
CA VAL A 83 -11.63 -15.72 -22.18
C VAL A 83 -11.95 -15.76 -20.68
N GLU A 84 -11.49 -16.80 -19.99
CA GLU A 84 -11.60 -16.97 -18.55
C GLU A 84 -10.22 -17.05 -17.90
N VAL A 85 -9.96 -16.20 -16.90
CA VAL A 85 -8.65 -16.11 -16.24
C VAL A 85 -8.80 -16.22 -14.72
N ALA A 86 -8.03 -17.11 -14.12
CA ALA A 86 -8.04 -17.33 -12.68
C ALA A 86 -7.49 -16.11 -11.90
N HIS A 87 -8.26 -15.62 -10.93
CA HIS A 87 -7.89 -14.51 -10.06
C HIS A 87 -7.65 -14.99 -8.62
N PRO A 88 -6.39 -15.07 -8.13
CA PRO A 88 -6.09 -15.67 -6.84
C PRO A 88 -6.56 -14.85 -5.65
N CYS A 89 -6.72 -13.53 -5.81
CA CYS A 89 -7.13 -12.63 -4.73
C CYS A 89 -8.65 -12.53 -4.56
N TYR A 90 -9.43 -12.98 -5.54
CA TYR A 90 -10.89 -13.00 -5.41
C TYR A 90 -11.35 -14.24 -4.66
N PRO A 91 -12.43 -14.13 -3.86
CA PRO A 91 -12.98 -15.27 -3.15
C PRO A 91 -13.41 -16.34 -4.14
N LYS A 92 -13.36 -17.60 -3.72
CA LYS A 92 -13.64 -18.73 -4.61
C LYS A 92 -15.10 -18.67 -5.08
N GLY A 93 -15.33 -18.73 -6.39
CA GLY A 93 -16.68 -18.68 -6.98
C GLY A 93 -17.16 -17.28 -7.37
N TYR A 94 -16.43 -16.22 -6.99
CA TYR A 94 -16.70 -14.88 -7.50
C TYR A 94 -16.26 -14.76 -8.96
N GLU A 95 -17.11 -14.15 -9.78
CA GLU A 95 -16.83 -13.87 -11.19
C GLU A 95 -17.03 -12.38 -11.48
N GLU A 96 -16.13 -11.82 -12.27
CA GLU A 96 -16.22 -10.44 -12.73
C GLU A 96 -15.81 -10.35 -14.19
N GLU A 97 -16.65 -9.73 -15.02
CA GLU A 97 -16.31 -9.42 -16.40
C GLU A 97 -15.57 -8.07 -16.46
N VAL A 98 -14.34 -8.09 -16.98
CA VAL A 98 -13.52 -6.88 -17.15
C VAL A 98 -13.24 -6.63 -18.63
N GLN A 99 -13.33 -5.37 -19.04
CA GLN A 99 -12.89 -4.96 -20.36
C GLN A 99 -11.38 -4.72 -20.32
N ALA A 100 -10.58 -5.56 -20.97
CA ALA A 100 -9.13 -5.40 -20.97
C ALA A 100 -8.70 -4.02 -21.48
N ALA A 101 -9.44 -3.45 -22.43
CA ALA A 101 -9.21 -2.12 -22.98
C ALA A 101 -9.38 -1.00 -21.93
N SER A 102 -10.33 -1.11 -20.99
CA SER A 102 -10.58 -0.05 -19.98
C SER A 102 -9.42 0.11 -18.99
N LEU A 103 -8.50 -0.86 -18.94
CA LEU A 103 -7.26 -0.76 -18.17
C LEU A 103 -6.21 0.12 -18.85
N SER A 104 -6.33 0.37 -20.16
CA SER A 104 -5.31 1.08 -20.95
C SER A 104 -5.27 2.57 -20.69
N ASP A 105 -6.40 3.17 -20.30
CA ASP A 105 -6.50 4.60 -19.98
C ASP A 105 -5.98 4.94 -18.57
N ASN A 106 -5.62 3.92 -17.79
CA ASN A 106 -5.14 4.10 -16.44
C ASN A 106 -3.62 4.34 -16.42
N PRO A 107 -3.13 5.52 -15.97
CA PRO A 107 -1.71 5.85 -15.98
C PRO A 107 -0.86 4.97 -15.05
N CYS A 108 -1.49 4.27 -14.10
CA CYS A 108 -0.82 3.35 -13.19
C CYS A 108 -0.58 1.96 -13.79
N VAL A 109 -1.20 1.65 -14.92
CA VAL A 109 -1.19 0.33 -15.54
C VAL A 109 -0.34 0.38 -16.81
N LYS A 110 0.52 -0.62 -17.01
CA LYS A 110 1.29 -0.70 -18.25
C LYS A 110 0.34 -0.94 -19.43
N PRO A 111 0.47 -0.22 -20.55
CA PRO A 111 -0.41 -0.38 -21.70
C PRO A 111 -0.37 -1.83 -22.23
N LEU A 112 -1.46 -2.24 -22.86
CA LEU A 112 -1.50 -3.50 -23.59
C LEU A 112 -0.65 -3.40 -24.86
N PRO A 113 -0.03 -4.51 -25.32
CA PRO A 113 0.55 -4.56 -26.65
C PRO A 113 -0.51 -4.17 -27.69
N ALA A 114 -0.11 -3.39 -28.69
CA ALA A 114 -1.01 -2.86 -29.73
C ALA A 114 -1.77 -3.95 -30.52
N THR A 115 -1.32 -5.21 -30.46
CA THR A 115 -1.96 -6.37 -31.08
C THR A 115 -3.09 -6.99 -30.25
N THR A 116 -3.35 -6.48 -29.04
CA THR A 116 -4.37 -7.04 -28.16
C THR A 116 -5.74 -6.49 -28.56
N SER A 117 -6.61 -7.33 -29.11
CA SER A 117 -7.98 -6.94 -29.40
C SER A 117 -8.73 -6.61 -28.10
N PRO A 118 -9.63 -5.62 -28.10
CA PRO A 118 -10.54 -5.41 -26.99
C PRO A 118 -11.42 -6.65 -26.85
N SER A 119 -11.16 -7.46 -25.81
CA SER A 119 -12.01 -8.58 -25.44
C SER A 119 -12.46 -8.41 -24.00
N ASN A 120 -13.69 -8.82 -23.74
CA ASN A 120 -14.18 -9.03 -22.39
C ASN A 120 -13.52 -10.30 -21.86
N VAL A 121 -12.98 -10.21 -20.65
CA VAL A 121 -12.35 -11.34 -19.95
C VAL A 121 -13.10 -11.56 -18.65
N THR A 122 -13.44 -12.80 -18.37
CA THR A 122 -14.04 -13.19 -17.09
C THR A 122 -12.94 -13.55 -16.11
N LEU A 123 -12.83 -12.80 -15.02
CA LEU A 123 -11.95 -13.10 -13.90
C LEU A 123 -12.67 -14.03 -12.91
N VAL A 124 -12.10 -15.20 -12.66
CA VAL A 124 -12.71 -16.20 -11.77
C VAL A 124 -11.90 -16.38 -10.49
N GLY A 125 -12.52 -16.08 -9.36
CA GLY A 125 -11.90 -16.12 -8.05
C GLY A 125 -11.50 -17.51 -7.59
N LYS A 126 -10.30 -17.63 -7.02
CA LYS A 126 -9.73 -18.91 -6.53
C LYS A 126 -9.40 -18.92 -5.04
N GLY A 127 -9.48 -17.79 -4.34
CA GLY A 127 -9.25 -17.71 -2.89
C GLY A 127 -7.85 -18.15 -2.44
N ASN A 128 -6.82 -17.95 -3.26
CA ASN A 128 -5.45 -18.40 -2.98
C ASN A 128 -4.61 -17.23 -2.44
N SER A 129 -4.56 -17.10 -1.12
CA SER A 129 -3.85 -16.01 -0.43
C SER A 129 -2.33 -15.98 -0.71
N SER A 130 -1.68 -17.14 -0.82
CA SER A 130 -0.25 -17.23 -1.14
C SER A 130 0.04 -16.71 -2.54
N LEU A 131 -0.69 -17.18 -3.55
CA LEU A 131 -0.53 -16.72 -4.92
C LEU A 131 -0.96 -15.25 -5.07
N CYS A 132 -1.99 -14.82 -4.33
CA CYS A 132 -2.38 -13.41 -4.29
C CYS A 132 -1.23 -12.52 -3.80
N ARG A 133 -0.58 -12.91 -2.70
CA ARG A 133 0.60 -12.22 -2.16
C ARG A 133 1.73 -12.16 -3.19
N GLU A 134 1.99 -13.23 -3.93
CA GLU A 134 3.01 -13.25 -4.99
C GLU A 134 2.69 -12.27 -6.12
N LYS A 135 1.42 -12.19 -6.56
CA LYS A 135 0.99 -11.24 -7.59
C LYS A 135 1.14 -9.79 -7.13
N PHE A 136 0.77 -9.49 -5.88
CA PHE A 136 1.04 -8.17 -5.30
C PHE A 136 2.54 -7.90 -5.18
N LYS A 137 3.35 -8.85 -4.71
CA LYS A 137 4.81 -8.64 -4.63
C LYS A 137 5.44 -8.32 -5.98
N ALA A 138 4.92 -8.91 -7.07
CA ALA A 138 5.42 -8.69 -8.42
C ALA A 138 5.19 -7.27 -8.98
N ILE A 139 4.29 -6.48 -8.39
CA ILE A 139 4.10 -5.07 -8.80
C ILE A 139 5.05 -4.10 -8.08
N PHE A 140 5.87 -4.57 -7.12
CA PHE A 140 6.88 -3.75 -6.44
C PHE A 140 8.28 -4.03 -7.01
N ASN A 141 9.01 -2.98 -7.37
CA ASN A 141 10.41 -3.10 -7.75
C ASN A 141 11.34 -2.96 -6.54
N PHE A 142 11.75 -4.08 -5.96
CA PHE A 142 12.77 -4.09 -4.90
C PHE A 142 14.21 -4.06 -5.44
N SER A 143 14.42 -4.47 -6.69
CA SER A 143 15.76 -4.48 -7.32
C SER A 143 16.32 -3.08 -7.62
N GLY A 144 15.46 -2.05 -7.66
CA GLY A 144 15.90 -0.66 -7.82
C GLY A 144 16.64 -0.08 -6.61
N CYS A 145 16.58 -0.76 -5.45
CA CYS A 145 17.21 -0.31 -4.23
C CYS A 145 18.72 -0.63 -4.21
N ARG A 146 19.57 0.41 -4.27
CA ARG A 146 21.04 0.25 -4.16
C ARG A 146 21.48 -0.13 -2.75
N ASP A 147 20.84 0.44 -1.74
CA ASP A 147 21.00 0.08 -0.32
C ASP A 147 19.66 -0.46 0.22
N PRO A 148 19.52 -1.78 0.41
CA PRO A 148 18.31 -2.37 0.96
C PRO A 148 17.98 -1.93 2.39
N SER A 149 18.96 -1.40 3.13
CA SER A 149 18.78 -0.97 4.52
C SER A 149 18.17 0.44 4.64
N SER A 150 18.10 1.18 3.53
CA SER A 150 17.59 2.55 3.47
C SER A 150 16.73 2.80 2.22
N CYS A 151 15.92 1.82 1.81
CA CYS A 151 15.04 1.91 0.66
C CYS A 151 13.69 1.27 0.98
N GLY A 152 12.60 1.92 0.56
CA GLY A 152 11.26 1.33 0.63
C GLY A 152 11.04 0.34 -0.53
N PHE A 153 10.82 0.88 -1.71
CA PHE A 153 10.71 0.18 -3.00
C PHE A 153 10.80 1.20 -4.15
N GLU A 154 10.88 0.75 -5.41
CA GLU A 154 11.09 1.60 -6.60
C GLU A 154 12.37 2.46 -6.56
N GLY A 155 13.37 2.02 -5.79
CA GLY A 155 14.61 2.78 -5.59
C GLY A 155 14.45 4.05 -4.75
N ILE A 156 13.29 4.24 -4.11
CA ILE A 156 13.00 5.38 -3.26
C ILE A 156 13.67 5.21 -1.90
N TYR A 157 14.46 6.21 -1.51
CA TYR A 157 15.08 6.28 -0.20
C TYR A 157 14.03 6.24 0.91
N GLN A 158 14.29 5.43 1.94
CA GLN A 158 13.48 5.42 3.16
C GLN A 158 14.40 5.18 4.36
N PRO A 159 14.44 6.06 5.37
CA PRO A 159 15.15 5.76 6.62
C PRO A 159 14.56 4.53 7.31
N ARG A 160 15.32 3.92 8.23
CA ARG A 160 14.75 2.88 9.11
C ARG A 160 13.58 3.46 9.89
N VAL A 161 12.44 2.76 9.85
CA VAL A 161 11.23 3.16 10.58
C VAL A 161 11.54 3.25 12.08
N ASN A 162 10.99 4.27 12.73
CA ASN A 162 11.27 4.58 14.12
C ASN A 162 9.99 5.02 14.83
N GLY A 163 9.83 4.61 16.09
CA GLY A 163 8.68 5.00 16.91
C GLY A 163 7.40 4.21 16.62
N LYS A 164 6.28 4.75 17.08
CA LYS A 164 4.93 4.19 16.88
C LYS A 164 4.26 4.85 15.70
N PHE A 165 3.39 4.13 15.01
CA PHE A 165 2.65 4.63 13.85
C PHE A 165 1.15 4.58 14.09
N LEU A 166 0.44 5.57 13.56
CA LEU A 166 -0.99 5.53 13.34
C LEU A 166 -1.24 5.20 11.87
N ALA A 167 -1.92 4.08 11.63
CA ALA A 167 -2.37 3.71 10.29
C ALA A 167 -3.86 4.00 10.15
N PHE A 168 -4.23 4.78 9.12
CA PHE A 168 -5.60 5.26 8.92
C PHE A 168 -6.05 5.09 7.47
N SER A 169 -7.22 5.64 7.14
CA SER A 169 -7.90 5.43 5.85
C SER A 169 -8.13 3.93 5.58
N ALA A 170 -7.76 3.43 4.41
CA ALA A 170 -8.01 2.03 4.06
C ALA A 170 -7.28 1.01 4.95
N TYR A 171 -6.16 1.38 5.58
CA TYR A 171 -5.56 0.52 6.61
C TYR A 171 -6.56 0.23 7.73
N TYR A 172 -7.20 1.28 8.26
CA TYR A 172 -8.17 1.16 9.34
C TYR A 172 -9.42 0.41 8.90
N TYR A 173 -10.02 0.76 7.76
CA TYR A 173 -11.27 0.11 7.33
C TYR A 173 -11.08 -1.38 7.03
N THR A 174 -9.96 -1.75 6.38
CA THR A 174 -9.64 -3.16 6.10
C THR A 174 -9.40 -3.95 7.39
N PHE A 175 -8.62 -3.40 8.32
CA PHE A 175 -8.34 -4.07 9.58
C PHE A 175 -9.57 -4.13 10.48
N ARG A 176 -10.43 -3.11 10.47
CA ARG A 176 -11.71 -3.13 11.18
C ARG A 176 -12.64 -4.21 10.66
N PHE A 177 -12.74 -4.35 9.34
CA PHE A 177 -13.55 -5.40 8.71
C PHE A 177 -13.08 -6.80 9.13
N LEU A 178 -11.76 -7.02 9.21
CA LEU A 178 -11.17 -8.29 9.67
C LEU A 178 -11.11 -8.45 11.19
N ASN A 179 -11.60 -7.48 11.97
CA ASN A 179 -11.49 -7.44 13.42
C ASN A 179 -10.04 -7.50 13.95
N LEU A 180 -9.13 -6.78 13.28
CA LEU A 180 -7.68 -6.73 13.54
C LEU A 180 -7.20 -5.35 14.01
N THR A 181 -8.10 -4.46 14.45
CA THR A 181 -7.73 -3.10 14.89
C THR A 181 -6.91 -3.07 16.18
N VAL A 182 -6.96 -4.14 16.98
CA VAL A 182 -6.08 -4.33 18.14
C VAL A 182 -4.69 -4.72 17.65
N THR A 183 -3.65 -4.06 18.16
CA THR A 183 -2.25 -4.37 17.83
C THR A 183 -1.98 -5.87 18.06
N SER A 184 -1.77 -6.58 16.95
CA SER A 184 -1.62 -8.03 16.92
C SER A 184 -0.29 -8.41 16.27
N PRO A 185 0.34 -9.53 16.67
CA PRO A 185 1.52 -10.05 15.99
C PRO A 185 1.24 -10.28 14.51
N LEU A 186 2.26 -10.07 13.66
CA LEU A 186 2.14 -10.24 12.21
C LEU A 186 1.58 -11.63 11.84
N ALA A 187 2.05 -12.69 12.49
CA ALA A 187 1.57 -14.05 12.24
C ALA A 187 0.06 -14.23 12.50
N THR A 188 -0.51 -13.50 13.47
CA THR A 188 -1.97 -13.50 13.73
C THR A 188 -2.72 -12.81 12.62
N VAL A 189 -2.24 -11.65 12.17
CA VAL A 189 -2.81 -10.89 11.05
C VAL A 189 -2.77 -11.72 9.76
N GLU A 190 -1.63 -12.34 9.46
CA GLU A 190 -1.47 -13.19 8.28
C GLU A 190 -2.42 -14.39 8.30
N ARG A 191 -2.56 -15.06 9.45
CA ARG A 191 -3.50 -16.17 9.60
C ARG A 191 -4.95 -15.73 9.39
N ALA A 192 -5.36 -14.60 9.98
CA ALA A 192 -6.71 -14.09 9.81
C ALA A 192 -7.03 -13.77 8.33
N ILE A 193 -6.09 -13.15 7.62
CA ILE A 193 -6.21 -12.89 6.17
C ILE A 193 -6.27 -14.20 5.38
N GLN A 194 -5.41 -15.17 5.66
CA GLN A 194 -5.42 -16.48 4.99
C GLN A 194 -6.75 -17.21 5.15
N VAL A 195 -7.29 -17.23 6.38
CA VAL A 195 -8.60 -17.83 6.68
C VAL A 195 -9.72 -17.12 5.94
N PHE A 196 -9.70 -15.79 5.90
CA PHE A 196 -10.71 -15.01 5.19
C PHE A 196 -10.66 -15.25 3.67
N CYS A 197 -9.48 -15.23 3.06
CA CYS A 197 -9.32 -15.45 1.62
C CYS A 197 -9.72 -16.86 1.16
N ALA A 198 -9.69 -17.86 2.05
CA ALA A 198 -10.04 -19.24 1.71
C ALA A 198 -11.56 -19.49 1.63
N ARG A 199 -12.38 -18.52 2.05
CA ARG A 199 -13.85 -18.58 1.96
C ARG A 199 -14.33 -18.57 0.50
N THR A 200 -15.52 -19.12 0.26
CA THR A 200 -16.20 -18.93 -1.01
C THR A 200 -16.89 -17.57 -1.06
N TRP A 201 -17.41 -17.20 -2.21
CA TRP A 201 -18.16 -15.97 -2.37
C TRP A 201 -19.49 -15.97 -1.62
N GLU A 202 -20.08 -17.15 -1.44
CA GLU A 202 -21.37 -17.34 -0.78
C GLU A 202 -21.30 -17.37 0.76
N ASP A 203 -20.11 -17.53 1.35
CA ASP A 203 -19.86 -17.56 2.80
C ASP A 203 -19.96 -16.16 3.46
#